data_AF-A0A6L6D6G2-F1
#
_entry.id   AF-A0A6L6D6G2-F1
#
_cell.length_a   1.000
_cell.length_b   1.000
_cell.length_c   1.000
_cell.angle_alpha   90.00
_cell.angle_beta   90.00
_cell.angle_gamma   90.00
#
_symmetry.space_group_name_H-M   'P 1'
#
loop_
_entity.id
_entity.type
_entity.pdbx_description
1 polymer ?
#
loop_
_entity_poly.entity_id
_entity_poly.type
_entity_poly.pdbx_seq_one_letter_code
_entity_poly.pdbx_strand_id
1 'polypeptide(L)'
;MVTSRFPAAQWEMGPLGGDVDAEVVQAQIADTIGEHEATDITQAILVVHRGKVVAEAYGPDTDAATPLISWSMAKSVTHALVGIAQMDGLLDVSKPAAVDAWKNDSRSQITLQHLLDMRSGL
;
A
#
# COMPACT_ATOMS: atom_id res chain seq x y z
N MET A 1 -10.04 -21.34 17.13
CA MET A 1 -9.68 -19.93 17.36
C MET A 1 -10.04 -19.17 16.09
N VAL A 2 -10.95 -18.20 16.15
CA VAL A 2 -11.26 -17.37 14.98
C VAL A 2 -10.10 -16.40 14.82
N THR A 3 -9.26 -16.61 13.82
CA THR A 3 -8.31 -15.57 13.38
C THR A 3 -9.16 -14.48 12.75
N SER A 4 -9.27 -13.33 13.41
CA SER A 4 -9.82 -12.13 12.78
C SER A 4 -9.13 -11.92 11.44
N ARG A 5 -9.91 -11.84 10.35
CA ARG A 5 -9.37 -11.54 9.02
C ARG A 5 -9.03 -10.07 8.96
N PHE A 6 -7.83 -9.75 8.55
CA PHE A 6 -7.37 -8.39 8.32
C PHE A 6 -7.21 -8.13 6.82
N PRO A 7 -7.41 -6.88 6.36
CA PRO A 7 -7.95 -5.74 7.12
C PRO A 7 -9.44 -5.92 7.46
N ALA A 8 -9.88 -5.35 8.59
CA ALA A 8 -11.28 -5.31 9.01
C ALA A 8 -11.87 -3.91 8.82
N ALA A 9 -13.20 -3.77 8.89
CA ALA A 9 -13.88 -2.47 8.75
C ALA A 9 -13.54 -1.50 9.89
N GLN A 10 -13.15 -2.02 11.06
CA GLN A 10 -12.63 -1.27 12.19
C GLN A 10 -11.34 -1.94 12.67
N TRP A 11 -10.39 -1.13 13.10
CA TRP A 11 -9.15 -1.60 13.71
C TRP A 11 -9.24 -1.53 15.22
N GLU A 12 -8.78 -2.59 15.89
CA GLU A 12 -8.62 -2.57 17.35
C GLU A 12 -7.32 -1.86 17.72
N MET A 13 -7.36 -1.02 18.76
CA MET A 13 -6.16 -0.50 19.38
C MET A 13 -5.52 -1.59 20.27
N GLY A 14 -4.19 -1.59 20.34
CA GLY A 14 -3.43 -2.48 21.19
C GLY A 14 -2.20 -1.80 21.78
N PRO A 15 -1.63 -2.35 22.86
CA PRO A 15 -0.35 -1.85 23.36
C PRO A 15 0.77 -2.22 22.39
N LEU A 16 1.88 -1.49 22.48
CA LEU A 16 3.16 -1.95 21.93
C LEU A 16 3.53 -3.34 22.52
N GLY A 17 4.34 -4.10 21.80
CA GLY A 17 4.88 -5.36 22.32
C GLY A 17 5.68 -5.11 23.60
N GLY A 18 5.61 -6.03 24.57
CA GLY A 18 6.31 -5.86 25.86
C GLY A 18 7.85 -5.86 25.73
N ASP A 19 8.37 -6.26 24.57
CA ASP A 19 9.76 -6.24 24.15
C ASP A 19 10.15 -4.95 23.39
N VAL A 20 9.19 -4.05 23.15
CA VAL A 20 9.39 -2.79 22.44
C VAL A 20 9.52 -1.66 23.46
N ASP A 21 10.60 -0.89 23.34
CA ASP A 21 10.78 0.35 24.10
C ASP A 21 9.80 1.42 23.60
N ALA A 22 8.80 1.72 24.41
CA ALA A 22 7.76 2.68 24.07
C ALA A 22 8.28 4.12 23.98
N GLU A 23 9.27 4.49 24.79
CA GLU A 23 9.84 5.84 24.78
C GLU A 23 10.61 6.07 23.48
N VAL A 24 11.40 5.09 23.05
CA VAL A 24 12.12 5.15 21.77
C VAL A 24 11.15 5.26 20.59
N VAL A 25 10.09 4.44 20.56
CA VAL A 25 9.10 4.48 19.48
C VAL A 25 8.38 5.83 19.45
N GLN A 26 7.93 6.33 20.60
CA GLN A 26 7.25 7.62 20.68
C GLN A 26 8.16 8.78 20.26
N ALA A 27 9.42 8.77 20.72
CA ALA A 27 10.40 9.77 20.33
C ALA A 27 10.64 9.75 18.81
N GLN A 28 10.79 8.58 18.20
CA GLN A 28 10.98 8.47 16.76
C GLN A 28 9.75 8.93 15.97
N ILE A 29 8.53 8.59 16.43
CA ILE A 29 7.30 9.05 15.78
C ILE A 29 7.21 10.58 15.86
N ALA A 30 7.48 11.16 17.02
CA ALA A 30 7.48 12.61 17.22
C ALA A 30 8.53 13.32 16.34
N ASP A 31 9.71 12.72 16.19
CA ASP A 31 10.77 13.21 15.31
C ASP A 31 10.45 13.02 13.81
N THR A 32 9.53 12.14 13.44
CA THR A 32 9.22 11.85 12.02
C THR A 32 7.99 12.62 11.53
N ILE A 33 7.00 12.90 12.39
CA ILE A 33 5.74 13.53 12.00
C ILE A 33 5.90 15.04 11.79
N GLY A 34 5.17 15.63 10.84
CA GLY A 34 5.21 17.08 10.58
C GLY A 34 6.27 17.51 9.56
N GLU A 35 6.69 18.77 9.64
CA GLU A 35 7.60 19.43 8.70
C GLU A 35 9.07 19.04 8.91
N HIS A 36 9.75 18.67 7.82
CA HIS A 36 11.17 18.32 7.79
C HIS A 36 11.89 19.03 6.66
N GLU A 37 13.03 19.68 6.94
CA GLU A 37 13.81 20.40 5.92
C GLU A 37 14.26 19.49 4.76
N ALA A 38 14.48 18.20 5.04
CA ALA A 38 15.00 17.24 4.06
C ALA A 38 13.91 16.50 3.26
N THR A 39 12.66 16.42 3.74
CA THR A 39 11.65 15.49 3.21
C THR A 39 10.23 16.06 3.09
N ASP A 40 10.07 17.39 3.15
CA ASP A 40 8.76 18.07 3.24
C ASP A 40 7.97 17.59 4.48
N ILE A 41 6.64 17.41 4.36
CA ILE A 41 5.74 17.09 5.49
C ILE A 41 5.39 15.61 5.53
N THR A 42 5.65 14.97 6.67
CA THR A 42 5.04 13.68 7.01
C THR A 42 3.63 13.92 7.55
N GLN A 43 2.61 13.56 6.77
CA GLN A 43 1.20 13.81 7.10
C GLN A 43 0.61 12.78 8.07
N ALA A 44 1.02 11.52 8.00
CA ALA A 44 0.49 10.47 8.88
C ALA A 44 1.48 9.31 9.05
N ILE A 45 1.45 8.69 10.22
CA ILE A 45 2.12 7.43 10.56
C ILE A 45 1.09 6.52 11.21
N LEU A 46 1.02 5.27 10.75
CA LEU A 46 0.17 4.23 11.33
C LEU A 46 0.99 2.93 11.48
N VAL A 47 1.08 2.41 12.69
CA VAL A 47 1.79 1.16 12.99
C VAL A 47 0.79 0.10 13.42
N VAL A 48 0.71 -0.97 12.64
CA VAL A 48 -0.13 -2.13 12.94
C VAL A 48 0.76 -3.32 13.29
N HIS A 49 0.54 -3.91 14.47
CA HIS A 49 1.24 -5.11 14.91
C HIS A 49 0.24 -6.16 15.38
N ARG A 50 0.35 -7.38 14.81
CA ARG A 50 -0.56 -8.52 15.09
C ARG A 50 -2.05 -8.15 14.96
N GLY A 51 -2.36 -7.32 13.96
CA GLY A 51 -3.73 -6.91 13.65
C GLY A 51 -4.30 -5.80 14.53
N LYS A 52 -3.47 -5.20 15.40
CA LYS A 52 -3.87 -4.07 16.23
C LYS A 52 -3.08 -2.82 15.87
N VAL A 53 -3.73 -1.68 15.88
CA VAL A 53 -3.04 -0.38 15.80
C VAL A 53 -2.35 -0.18 17.14
N VAL A 54 -1.03 -0.06 17.11
CA VAL A 54 -0.19 0.08 18.32
C VAL A 54 0.40 1.48 18.47
N ALA A 55 0.41 2.26 17.39
CA ALA A 55 0.74 3.66 17.39
C ALA A 55 0.16 4.34 16.13
N GLU A 56 -0.28 5.58 16.28
CA GLU A 56 -0.65 6.45 15.18
C GLU A 56 -0.29 7.90 15.51
N ALA A 57 0.06 8.69 14.51
CA ALA A 57 0.34 10.12 14.63
C ALA A 57 0.00 10.82 13.33
N TYR A 58 -0.46 12.05 13.43
CA TYR A 58 -0.89 12.86 12.29
C TYR A 58 -0.24 14.23 12.35
N GLY A 59 0.18 14.72 11.18
CA GLY A 59 0.78 16.05 11.02
C GLY A 59 -0.28 17.15 11.00
N PRO A 60 0.14 18.40 10.70
CA PRO A 60 -0.78 19.53 10.59
C PRO A 60 -1.95 19.24 9.64
N ASP A 61 -3.14 19.68 10.02
CA ASP A 61 -4.39 19.58 9.24
C ASP A 61 -4.75 18.16 8.75
N THR A 62 -4.18 17.11 9.35
CA THR A 62 -4.42 15.72 9.00
C THR A 62 -4.98 14.97 10.20
N ASP A 63 -5.96 14.11 9.95
CA ASP A 63 -6.50 13.17 10.93
C ASP A 63 -6.73 11.77 10.32
N ALA A 64 -7.26 10.85 11.11
CA ALA A 64 -7.53 9.48 10.69
C ALA A 64 -8.52 9.36 9.51
N ALA A 65 -9.34 10.38 9.26
CA ALA A 65 -10.35 10.40 8.19
C ALA A 65 -9.87 11.16 6.94
N THR A 66 -8.71 11.82 7.01
CA THR A 66 -8.18 12.65 5.94
C THR A 66 -7.65 11.79 4.78
N PRO A 67 -8.19 11.93 3.55
CA PRO A 67 -7.68 11.20 2.40
C PRO A 67 -6.32 11.76 1.97
N LEU A 68 -5.32 10.88 1.86
CA LEU A 68 -3.97 11.22 1.41
C LEU A 68 -3.71 10.75 -0.02
N ILE A 69 -2.83 11.45 -0.74
CA ILE A 69 -2.40 11.04 -2.09
C ILE A 69 -1.58 9.76 -1.97
N SER A 70 -2.06 8.68 -2.59
CA SER A 70 -1.42 7.36 -2.48
C SER A 70 -0.14 7.21 -3.31
N TRP A 71 0.08 8.09 -4.30
CA TRP A 71 1.18 7.98 -5.26
C TRP A 71 1.29 6.56 -5.85
N SER A 72 2.51 6.02 -5.96
CA SER A 72 2.76 4.68 -6.50
C SER A 72 2.18 3.55 -5.64
N MET A 73 1.73 3.80 -4.41
CA MET A 73 1.07 2.77 -3.59
C MET A 73 -0.21 2.24 -4.26
N ALA A 74 -0.86 3.04 -5.11
CA ALA A 74 -1.99 2.62 -5.93
C ALA A 74 -1.67 1.41 -6.83
N LYS A 75 -0.41 1.25 -7.27
CA LYS A 75 0.01 0.10 -8.10
C LYS A 75 -0.19 -1.23 -7.38
N SER A 76 0.12 -1.29 -6.08
CA SER A 76 -0.07 -2.50 -5.28
C SER A 76 -1.54 -2.90 -5.19
N VAL A 77 -2.45 -1.93 -5.07
CA VAL A 77 -3.90 -2.18 -5.09
C VAL A 77 -4.33 -2.70 -6.46
N THR A 78 -3.87 -2.08 -7.55
CA THR A 78 -4.13 -2.57 -8.92
C THR A 78 -3.60 -3.98 -9.12
N HIS A 79 -2.40 -4.31 -8.64
CA HIS A 79 -1.84 -5.67 -8.70
C HIS A 79 -2.72 -6.69 -7.97
N ALA A 80 -3.19 -6.36 -6.77
CA ALA A 80 -4.09 -7.23 -6.02
C ALA A 80 -5.40 -7.49 -6.78
N LEU A 81 -6.00 -6.45 -7.38
CA LEU A 81 -7.22 -6.57 -8.19
C LEU A 81 -7.00 -7.42 -9.44
N VAL A 82 -5.86 -7.27 -10.12
CA VAL A 82 -5.49 -8.11 -11.27
C VAL A 82 -5.32 -9.57 -10.84
N GLY A 83 -4.70 -9.82 -9.68
CA GLY A 83 -4.58 -11.17 -9.11
C GLY A 83 -5.94 -11.80 -8.81
N ILE A 84 -6.89 -11.04 -8.26
CA ILE A 84 -8.28 -11.49 -8.06
C ILE A 84 -8.93 -11.84 -9.40
N ALA A 85 -8.86 -10.94 -10.38
CA ALA A 85 -9.43 -11.17 -11.71
C ALA A 85 -8.82 -12.39 -12.44
N GLN A 86 -7.53 -12.65 -12.27
CA GLN A 86 -6.87 -13.88 -12.74
C GLN A 86 -7.47 -15.13 -12.08
N MET A 87 -7.62 -15.12 -10.75
CA MET A 87 -8.19 -16.25 -10.00
C MET A 87 -9.65 -16.51 -10.38
N ASP A 88 -10.40 -15.46 -10.68
CA ASP A 88 -11.79 -15.55 -11.16
C ASP A 88 -11.89 -15.93 -12.65
N GLY A 89 -10.75 -16.11 -13.35
CA GLY A 89 -10.70 -16.49 -14.77
C GLY A 89 -11.12 -15.38 -15.74
N LEU A 90 -11.17 -14.13 -15.29
CA LEU A 90 -11.59 -12.98 -16.09
C LEU A 90 -10.48 -12.47 -17.03
N LEU A 91 -9.22 -12.74 -16.69
CA LEU A 91 -8.05 -12.43 -17.51
C LEU A 91 -6.97 -13.51 -17.36
N ASP A 92 -5.96 -13.45 -18.23
CA ASP A 92 -4.76 -14.27 -18.16
C ASP A 92 -3.53 -13.36 -18.26
N VAL A 93 -2.81 -13.18 -17.17
CA VAL A 93 -1.63 -12.30 -17.10
C VAL A 93 -0.51 -12.72 -18.07
N SER A 94 -0.46 -13.99 -18.47
CA SER A 94 0.54 -14.49 -19.42
C SER A 94 0.24 -14.10 -20.87
N LYS A 95 -0.97 -13.61 -21.18
CA LYS A 95 -1.36 -13.19 -22.53
C LYS A 95 -0.93 -11.75 -22.82
N PRO A 96 -0.80 -11.38 -24.12
CA PRO A 96 -0.65 -9.99 -24.53
C PRO A 96 -1.65 -9.06 -23.86
N ALA A 97 -1.18 -7.88 -23.43
CA ALA A 97 -2.06 -6.86 -22.88
C ALA A 97 -3.12 -6.46 -23.91
N ALA A 98 -4.38 -6.35 -23.47
CA ALA A 98 -5.52 -6.06 -24.34
C ALA A 98 -5.60 -4.56 -24.71
N VAL A 99 -4.53 -4.02 -25.30
CA VAL A 99 -4.44 -2.62 -25.75
C VAL A 99 -4.59 -2.58 -27.26
N ASP A 100 -5.72 -2.08 -27.76
CA ASP A 100 -6.05 -2.08 -29.19
C ASP A 100 -4.99 -1.39 -30.06
N ALA A 101 -4.39 -0.31 -29.55
CA ALA A 101 -3.34 0.43 -30.24
C ALA A 101 -2.04 -0.36 -30.46
N TRP A 102 -1.84 -1.49 -29.78
CA TRP A 102 -0.60 -2.28 -29.84
C TRP A 102 -0.70 -3.47 -30.80
N LYS A 103 -1.88 -3.78 -31.35
CA LYS A 103 -2.14 -4.99 -32.14
C LYS A 103 -1.25 -5.13 -33.39
N ASN A 104 -0.79 -4.01 -33.95
CA ASN A 104 -0.08 -3.97 -35.23
C ASN A 104 1.40 -3.53 -35.10
N ASP A 105 1.97 -3.49 -33.89
CA ASP A 105 3.38 -3.18 -33.69
C ASP A 105 4.07 -4.13 -32.68
N SER A 106 5.35 -3.88 -32.38
CA SER A 106 6.16 -4.73 -31.50
C SER A 106 5.61 -4.87 -30.08
N ARG A 107 4.80 -3.91 -29.62
CA ARG A 107 4.15 -3.93 -28.31
C ARG A 107 3.05 -4.99 -28.22
N SER A 108 2.60 -5.56 -29.34
CA SER A 108 1.69 -6.73 -29.37
C SER A 108 2.23 -7.95 -28.59
N GLN A 109 3.55 -8.00 -28.33
CA GLN A 109 4.19 -9.07 -27.56
C GLN A 109 4.30 -8.75 -26.06
N ILE A 110 3.92 -7.55 -25.62
CA ILE A 110 3.94 -7.16 -24.22
C ILE A 110 2.76 -7.83 -23.52
N THR A 111 3.05 -8.77 -22.63
CA THR A 111 2.04 -9.43 -21.80
C THR A 111 1.58 -8.52 -20.68
N LEU A 112 0.42 -8.81 -20.09
CA LEU A 112 0.00 -8.12 -18.88
C LEU A 112 1.04 -8.33 -17.76
N GLN A 113 1.61 -9.53 -17.60
CA GLN A 113 2.68 -9.79 -16.65
C GLN A 113 3.91 -8.88 -16.85
N HIS A 114 4.31 -8.58 -18.09
CA HIS A 114 5.41 -7.64 -18.34
C HIS A 114 5.11 -6.24 -17.79
N LEU A 115 3.85 -5.78 -17.86
CA LEU A 115 3.43 -4.51 -17.28
C LEU A 115 3.46 -4.53 -15.75
N LEU A 116 2.96 -5.61 -15.14
CA LEU A 116 2.93 -5.75 -13.67
C LEU A 116 4.34 -5.85 -13.07
N ASP A 117 5.26 -6.51 -13.78
CA ASP A 117 6.65 -6.66 -13.35
C ASP A 117 7.54 -5.46 -13.69
N MET A 118 7.01 -4.44 -14.37
CA MET A 118 7.79 -3.31 -14.88
C MET A 118 8.92 -3.76 -15.83
N ARG A 119 8.68 -4.79 -16.65
CA ARG A 119 9.64 -5.37 -17.62
C ARG A 119 9.20 -5.21 -19.07
N SER A 120 8.23 -4.34 -19.33
CA SER A 120 7.68 -4.13 -20.67
C SER A 120 8.62 -3.37 -21.62
N GLY A 121 9.62 -2.67 -21.08
CA GLY A 121 10.48 -1.77 -21.86
C GLY A 121 9.75 -0.53 -22.39
N LEU A 122 8.60 -0.20 -21.78
CA LEU A 122 7.85 1.04 -22.01
C LEU A 122 8.39 2.16 -21.15
#